data_AF-A0A2V9AHB6-F1
#
_entry.id   AF-A0A2V9AHB6-F1
#
_cell.length_a   1.000
_cell.length_b   1.000
_cell.length_c   1.000
_cell.angle_alpha   90.00
_cell.angle_beta   90.00
_cell.angle_gamma   90.00
#
_symmetry.space_group_name_H-M   'P 1'
#
loop_
_entity.id
_entity.type
_entity.pdbx_description
1 polymer ?
#
loop_
_entity_poly.entity_id
_entity_poly.type
_entity_poly.pdbx_seq_one_letter_code
_entity_poly.pdbx_strand_id
1 'polypeptide(L)' 'EGAENDVLIGAEKTIAQYRPKLLIELHHFDGDVTRNPVPELLTSWSYQIQWLERWEFTSHILATPS' A
#
# COMPACT_ATOMS: atom_id res chain seq x y z
N GLU A 1 6.44 4.24 -13.26
CA GLU A 1 5.41 3.75 -12.33
C GLU A 1 6.08 2.77 -11.36
N GLY A 2 5.67 2.69 -10.09
CA GLY A 2 6.46 2.03 -9.02
C GLY A 2 6.96 2.96 -7.89
N ALA A 3 6.40 4.17 -7.77
CA ALA A 3 6.78 5.16 -6.75
C ALA A 3 5.80 5.21 -5.57
N GLU A 4 4.93 4.21 -5.43
CA GLU A 4 3.85 4.20 -4.42
C GLU A 4 4.43 4.29 -3.01
N ASN A 5 5.56 3.62 -2.77
CA ASN A 5 6.31 3.69 -1.53
C ASN A 5 6.79 5.13 -1.23
N ASP A 6 7.38 5.81 -2.21
CA ASP A 6 7.90 7.17 -2.03
C ASP A 6 6.79 8.19 -1.75
N VAL A 7 5.63 8.00 -2.39
CA VAL A 7 4.42 8.80 -2.12
C VAL A 7 3.95 8.60 -0.67
N LEU A 8 3.93 7.35 -0.18
CA LEU A 8 3.56 7.07 1.20
C LEU A 8 4.55 7.68 2.19
N ILE A 9 5.85 7.53 1.96
CA ILE A 9 6.89 8.14 2.81
C ILE A 9 6.75 9.67 2.83
N GLY A 10 6.49 10.30 1.68
CA GLY A 10 6.23 11.74 1.61
C GLY A 10 5.00 12.19 2.40
N ALA A 11 4.00 11.31 2.55
CA ALA A 11 2.77 11.55 3.30
C ALA A 11 2.79 11.03 4.75
N GLU A 12 3.92 10.47 5.22
CA GLU A 12 4.02 9.73 6.48
C GLU A 12 3.44 10.52 7.66
N LYS A 13 3.81 11.80 7.81
CA LYS A 13 3.33 12.65 8.92
C LYS A 13 1.81 12.80 8.93
N THR A 14 1.21 13.00 7.77
CA THR A 14 -0.25 13.14 7.62
C THR A 14 -0.94 11.81 7.90
N ILE A 15 -0.41 10.71 7.37
CA ILE A 15 -0.95 9.36 7.60
C ILE A 15 -0.86 8.98 9.08
N ALA A 16 0.27 9.26 9.73
CA ALA A 16 0.48 9.02 11.15
C ALA A 16 -0.47 9.85 12.02
N GLN A 17 -0.67 11.12 11.70
CA GLN A 17 -1.54 12.03 12.47
C GLN A 17 -3.03 11.67 12.35
N TYR A 18 -3.50 11.45 11.12
CA TYR A 18 -4.94 11.32 10.85
C TYR A 18 -5.42 9.89 10.75
N ARG A 19 -4.50 8.92 10.65
CA ARG A 19 -4.80 7.48 10.54
C ARG A 19 -5.93 7.22 9.52
N PRO A 20 -5.84 7.73 8.27
CA PRO A 20 -6.92 7.56 7.29
C PRO A 20 -7.01 6.10 6.84
N LYS A 21 -8.17 5.67 6.33
CA LYS A 21 -8.25 4.46 5.50
C LYS A 21 -7.65 4.77 4.12
N LEU A 22 -6.88 3.84 3.56
CA LEU A 22 -6.18 4.04 2.29
C LEU A 22 -6.61 2.98 1.29
N LEU A 23 -7.01 3.40 0.08
CA LEU A 23 -7.15 2.51 -1.07
C LEU A 23 -5.96 2.76 -2.00
N ILE A 24 -5.18 1.73 -2.29
CA ILE A 24 -3.92 1.86 -3.01
C ILE A 24 -3.89 0.84 -4.14
N GLU A 25 -3.61 1.32 -5.35
CA GLU A 25 -3.24 0.49 -6.49
C GLU A 25 -1.72 0.23 -6.44
N LEU A 26 -1.35 -1.04 -6.53
CA LEU A 26 0.03 -1.52 -6.55
C LEU A 26 0.35 -2.01 -7.97
N HIS A 27 1.35 -1.39 -8.60
CA HIS A 27 1.93 -1.89 -9.83
C HIS A 27 2.93 -3.01 -9.52
N HIS A 28 2.88 -4.12 -10.27
CA HIS A 28 3.85 -5.20 -10.21
C HIS A 28 4.24 -5.64 -11.63
N PHE A 29 5.45 -5.27 -12.05
CA PHE A 29 5.94 -5.44 -13.43
C PHE A 29 6.33 -6.89 -13.77
N ASP A 30 6.61 -7.71 -12.76
CA ASP A 30 6.99 -9.12 -12.89
C ASP A 30 5.84 -10.08 -12.55
N GLY A 31 4.62 -9.56 -12.35
CA GLY A 31 3.44 -10.33 -11.91
C GLY A 31 3.47 -10.73 -10.43
N ASP A 32 4.57 -10.45 -9.73
CA ASP A 32 4.78 -10.82 -8.34
C ASP A 32 4.58 -9.64 -7.39
N VAL A 33 3.32 -9.43 -7.03
CA VAL A 33 2.89 -8.41 -6.06
C VAL A 33 3.54 -8.55 -4.69
N THR A 34 4.07 -9.73 -4.32
CA THR A 34 4.70 -9.95 -3.01
C THR A 34 6.01 -9.18 -2.85
N ARG A 35 6.58 -8.72 -3.97
CA ARG A 35 7.81 -7.91 -3.99
C ARG A 35 7.54 -6.41 -3.83
N ASN A 36 6.27 -5.98 -3.83
CA ASN A 36 5.94 -4.59 -3.60
C ASN A 36 6.12 -4.25 -2.10
N PRO A 37 6.89 -3.20 -1.73
CA PRO A 37 7.19 -2.89 -0.33
C PRO A 37 6.02 -2.25 0.43
N VAL A 38 4.98 -1.78 -0.27
CA VAL A 38 3.87 -1.03 0.33
C VAL A 38 3.12 -1.80 1.42
N PRO A 39 2.73 -3.08 1.24
CA PRO A 39 2.05 -3.83 2.29
C PRO A 39 2.88 -3.96 3.58
N GLU A 40 4.19 -4.16 3.47
CA GLU A 40 5.09 -4.26 4.63
C GLU A 40 5.23 -2.91 5.33
N LEU A 41 5.41 -1.83 4.57
CA LEU A 41 5.45 -0.47 5.11
C LEU A 41 4.19 -0.14 5.92
N LEU A 42 3.01 -0.37 5.34
CA LEU A 42 1.73 -0.08 6.00
C LEU A 42 1.51 -0.96 7.23
N THR A 43 1.91 -2.23 7.17
CA THR A 43 1.88 -3.13 8.35
C THR A 43 2.77 -2.59 9.47
N SER A 44 3.95 -2.07 9.15
CA SER A 44 4.85 -1.42 10.13
C SER A 44 4.21 -0.19 10.77
N TRP A 45 3.33 0.49 10.05
CA TRP A 45 2.51 1.59 10.55
C TRP A 45 1.24 1.12 11.27
N SER A 46 1.13 -0.15 11.66
CA SER A 46 -0.05 -0.70 12.35
C SER A 46 -1.35 -0.57 11.54
N TYR A 47 -1.27 -0.76 10.22
CA TYR A 47 -2.43 -0.96 9.36
C TYR A 47 -2.71 -2.45 9.13
N GLN A 48 -3.98 -2.80 9.04
CA GLN A 48 -4.45 -4.08 8.52
C GLN A 48 -4.65 -3.95 7.01
N ILE A 49 -4.19 -4.95 6.27
CA ILE A 49 -4.27 -4.98 4.81
C ILE A 49 -5.31 -5.99 4.34
N GLN A 50 -6.24 -5.54 3.50
CA GLN A 50 -7.17 -6.38 2.76
C GLN A 50 -6.88 -6.27 1.26
N TRP A 51 -6.62 -7.41 0.62
CA TRP A 51 -6.51 -7.50 -0.83
C TRP A 51 -7.90 -7.51 -1.44
N LEU A 52 -8.19 -6.58 -2.34
CA LEU A 52 -9.50 -6.46 -2.99
C LEU A 52 -9.52 -7.18 -4.33
N GLU A 53 -8.56 -6.88 -5.20
CA GLU A 53 -8.48 -7.42 -6.55
C GLU A 53 -7.03 -7.60 -6.99
N ARG A 54 -6.76 -8.65 -7.78
CA ARG A 54 -5.44 -8.93 -8.37
C ARG A 54 -5.59 -9.18 -9.87
N TRP A 55 -4.92 -8.34 -10.65
CA TRP A 55 -4.88 -8.39 -12.10
C TRP A 55 -3.46 -8.73 -12.55
N GLU A 56 -3.24 -8.88 -13.86
CA GLU A 56 -1.95 -9.35 -14.41
C GLU A 56 -0.76 -8.46 -14.03
N PHE A 57 -0.97 -7.13 -13.94
CA PHE A 57 0.10 -6.16 -13.64
C PHE A 57 -0.24 -5.18 -12.51
N THR A 58 -1.45 -5.26 -11.96
CA THR A 58 -1.91 -4.36 -10.89
C THR A 58 -2.62 -5.13 -9.78
N SER A 59 -2.69 -4.54 -8.60
CA SER A 59 -3.46 -5.07 -7.47
C SER A 59 -3.98 -3.94 -6.63
N HIS A 60 -5.16 -4.12 -6.04
CA HIS A 60 -5.77 -3.14 -5.16
C HIS A 60 -5.75 -3.64 -3.72
N ILE A 61 -5.25 -2.81 -2.82
CA ILE A 61 -5.31 -3.05 -1.38
C ILE A 61 -6.12 -1.96 -0.67
N LEU A 62 -6.88 -2.38 0.33
CA LEU A 62 -7.47 -1.51 1.33
C LEU A 62 -6.66 -1.65 2.62
N ALA A 63 -6.09 -0.54 3.08
CA ALA A 63 -5.41 -0.46 4.37
C ALA A 63 -6.30 0.28 5.38
N THR A 64 -6.58 -0.36 6.51
CA THR A 64 -7.32 0.23 7.63
C THR A 64 -6.45 0.31 8.88
N PRO A 65 -6.46 1.43 9.62
CA PRO A 65 -5.77 1.51 10.90
C PRO A 65 -6.27 0.40 11.85
N SER A 66 -5.35 -0.24 12.57
CA SER A 66 -5.69 -1.12 13.70
C SER A 66 -6.14 -0.31 14.91
#